data_AF-A0AAD5ULK3-F1
#
_entry.id   AF-A0AAD5ULK3-F1
#
_cell.length_a   1.000
_cell.length_b   1.000
_cell.length_c   1.000
_cell.angle_alpha   90.00
_cell.angle_beta   90.00
_cell.angle_gamma   90.00
#
_symmetry.space_group_name_H-M   'P 1'
#
loop_
_entity.id
_entity.type
_entity.pdbx_description
1 polymer ?
#
loop_
_entity_poly.entity_id
_entity_poly.type
_entity_poly.pdbx_seq_one_letter_code
_entity_poly.pdbx_strand_id
1 'polypeptide(L)'
;MSLLFNLLIATAAASPVVGGDRDAHGCIPSAGYTWCESTQQCQRSWEQQCPAVEKRAVGGDRDAHGCIPSAGYTWCESTQKCQRSWEEQCDA
;
A
#
# COMPACT_ATOMS: atom_id res chain seq x y z
N MET A 1 12.15 -15.88 -66.09
CA MET A 1 10.72 -15.64 -65.83
C MET A 1 10.38 -16.27 -64.50
N SER A 2 10.17 -15.47 -63.44
CA SER A 2 8.82 -15.07 -62.99
C SER A 2 8.11 -16.28 -62.35
N LEU A 3 7.68 -16.29 -61.09
CA LEU A 3 7.04 -15.23 -60.33
C LEU A 3 7.26 -15.46 -58.82
N LEU A 4 7.66 -14.40 -58.14
CA LEU A 4 7.46 -14.22 -56.70
C LEU A 4 5.95 -14.19 -56.45
N PHE A 5 5.36 -15.28 -55.93
CA PHE A 5 3.99 -15.26 -55.44
C PHE A 5 4.03 -14.80 -53.98
N ASN A 6 3.95 -13.48 -53.81
CA ASN A 6 3.88 -12.83 -52.50
C ASN A 6 2.73 -13.45 -51.69
N LEU A 7 3.10 -14.14 -50.62
CA LEU A 7 2.18 -14.64 -49.60
C LEU A 7 1.54 -13.42 -48.93
N LEU A 8 0.32 -13.09 -49.35
CA LEU A 8 -0.53 -12.11 -48.68
C LEU A 8 -0.87 -12.66 -47.29
N ILE A 9 -0.09 -12.27 -46.29
CA ILE A 9 -0.42 -12.49 -44.88
C ILE A 9 -1.63 -11.59 -44.57
N ALA A 10 -2.82 -12.17 -44.56
CA ALA A 10 -4.01 -11.52 -44.06
C ALA A 10 -3.90 -11.35 -42.54
N THR A 11 -3.49 -10.17 -42.10
CA THR A 11 -3.55 -9.81 -40.67
C THR A 11 -5.00 -9.62 -40.28
N ALA A 12 -5.61 -10.63 -39.68
CA ALA A 12 -6.91 -10.52 -39.05
C ALA A 12 -6.82 -9.48 -37.92
N ALA A 13 -7.42 -8.31 -38.12
CA ALA A 13 -7.57 -7.32 -37.07
C ALA A 13 -8.56 -7.88 -36.03
N ALA A 14 -8.03 -8.50 -34.98
CA ALA A 14 -8.83 -8.96 -33.86
C ALA A 14 -9.52 -7.73 -33.23
N SER A 15 -10.85 -7.78 -33.11
CA SER A 15 -11.59 -6.76 -32.37
C SER A 15 -11.07 -6.71 -30.92
N PRO A 16 -10.93 -5.51 -30.32
CA PRO A 16 -10.50 -5.42 -28.93
C PRO A 16 -11.50 -6.16 -28.05
N VAL A 17 -11.04 -7.20 -27.37
CA VAL A 17 -11.86 -7.96 -26.42
C VAL A 17 -12.04 -7.08 -25.18
N VAL A 18 -13.30 -6.82 -24.80
CA VAL A 18 -13.60 -6.08 -23.56
C VAL A 18 -13.01 -6.83 -22.37
N GLY A 19 -12.15 -6.15 -21.60
CA GLY A 19 -11.45 -6.75 -20.45
C GLY A 19 -10.33 -7.72 -20.82
N GLY A 20 -9.79 -7.64 -22.03
CA GLY A 20 -8.61 -8.40 -22.45
C GLY A 20 -7.28 -7.93 -21.85
N ASP A 21 -7.29 -6.77 -21.17
CA ASP A 21 -6.14 -6.08 -20.60
C ASP A 21 -5.98 -6.30 -19.08
N ARG A 22 -6.41 -7.47 -18.58
CA ARG A 22 -6.31 -7.78 -17.14
C ARG A 22 -4.85 -7.82 -16.67
N ASP A 23 -4.60 -7.26 -15.48
CA ASP A 23 -3.31 -7.33 -14.80
C ASP A 23 -3.09 -8.67 -14.06
N ALA A 24 -1.97 -8.81 -13.34
CA ALA A 24 -1.63 -10.01 -12.57
C ALA A 24 -2.64 -10.36 -11.47
N HIS A 25 -3.43 -9.38 -11.01
CA HIS A 25 -4.49 -9.55 -10.02
C HIS A 25 -5.87 -9.69 -10.66
N GLY A 26 -5.96 -9.70 -12.00
CA GLY A 26 -7.20 -9.79 -12.75
C GLY A 26 -7.97 -8.47 -12.86
N CYS A 27 -7.39 -7.35 -12.43
CA CYS A 27 -8.00 -6.02 -12.56
C CYS A 27 -7.88 -5.51 -13.99
N ILE A 28 -8.83 -4.69 -14.46
CA ILE A 28 -8.85 -4.11 -15.81
C ILE A 28 -8.40 -2.64 -15.73
N PRO A 29 -7.12 -2.31 -15.99
CA PRO A 29 -6.60 -0.96 -15.81
C PRO A 29 -7.24 0.04 -16.78
N SER A 30 -7.58 -0.38 -18.00
CA SER A 30 -8.24 0.52 -18.97
C SER A 30 -9.64 0.94 -18.54
N ALA A 31 -10.29 0.18 -17.66
CA ALA A 31 -11.57 0.54 -17.05
C ALA A 31 -11.41 1.36 -15.75
N GLY A 32 -10.17 1.60 -15.33
CA GLY A 32 -9.80 2.32 -14.11
C GLY A 32 -9.76 1.47 -12.85
N TYR A 33 -9.77 0.14 -12.97
CA TYR A 33 -9.60 -0.74 -11.82
C TYR A 33 -8.12 -0.88 -11.47
N THR A 34 -7.83 -0.71 -10.18
CA THR A 34 -6.50 -0.92 -9.61
C THR A 34 -6.62 -1.90 -8.44
N TRP A 35 -5.67 -2.82 -8.32
CA TRP A 35 -5.60 -3.75 -7.20
C TRP A 35 -5.38 -3.01 -5.87
N CYS A 36 -6.18 -3.36 -4.86
CA CYS A 36 -6.05 -2.84 -3.51
C CYS A 36 -5.67 -3.95 -2.52
N GLU A 37 -4.42 -3.92 -2.04
CA GLU A 37 -3.86 -4.95 -1.16
C GLU A 37 -4.60 -5.08 0.18
N SER A 38 -5.09 -3.99 0.74
CA SER A 38 -5.77 -4.00 2.04
C SER A 38 -7.14 -4.70 2.01
N THR A 39 -7.81 -4.69 0.86
CA THR A 39 -9.14 -5.30 0.68
C THR A 39 -9.14 -6.55 -0.19
N GLN A 40 -8.00 -6.83 -0.83
CA GLN A 40 -7.81 -7.89 -1.81
C GLN A 40 -8.84 -7.81 -2.97
N GLN A 41 -9.10 -6.60 -3.46
CA GLN A 41 -10.11 -6.33 -4.49
C GLN A 41 -9.62 -5.30 -5.52
N CYS A 42 -10.16 -5.40 -6.74
CA CYS A 42 -10.00 -4.39 -7.78
C CYS A 42 -10.95 -3.22 -7.51
N GLN A 43 -10.42 -2.01 -7.35
CA GLN A 43 -11.19 -0.82 -7.01
C GLN A 43 -10.94 0.32 -7.97
N ARG A 44 -11.91 1.22 -8.10
CA ARG A 44 -11.78 2.49 -8.83
C ARG A 44 -11.71 3.61 -7.81
N SER A 45 -10.67 4.43 -7.89
CA SER A 45 -10.38 5.46 -6.88
C SER A 45 -11.49 6.49 -6.67
N TRP A 46 -12.37 6.67 -7.67
CA TRP A 46 -13.53 7.58 -7.59
C TRP A 46 -14.80 6.95 -7.04
N GLU A 47 -14.88 5.62 -6.97
CA GLU A 47 -15.97 4.91 -6.30
C GLU A 47 -15.57 4.58 -4.87
N GLN A 48 -14.33 4.13 -4.68
CA GLN A 48 -13.78 3.78 -3.38
C GLN A 48 -12.26 3.97 -3.37
N GLN A 49 -11.78 4.62 -2.30
CA GLN A 49 -10.36 4.72 -2.04
C GLN A 49 -9.85 3.41 -1.45
N CYS A 50 -8.70 2.94 -1.93
CA CYS A 50 -8.01 1.82 -1.29
C CYS A 50 -7.57 2.23 0.11
N PRO A 51 -8.07 1.59 1.18
CA PRO A 51 -7.65 1.91 2.53
C PRO A 51 -6.13 1.76 2.65
N ALA A 52 -5.46 2.77 3.18
CA ALA A 52 -4.09 2.61 3.60
C ALA A 52 -4.06 1.46 4.60
N VAL A 53 -3.16 0.49 4.39
CA VAL A 53 -2.79 -0.42 5.48
C VAL A 53 -2.28 0.50 6.57
N GLU A 54 -2.97 0.56 7.71
CA GLU A 54 -2.56 1.38 8.86
C GLU A 54 -1.10 1.04 9.17
N LYS A 55 -0.20 1.89 8.71
CA LYS A 55 1.19 1.83 9.11
C LYS A 55 1.14 2.17 10.58
N ARG A 56 1.33 1.18 11.46
CA ARG A 56 1.49 1.39 12.90
C ARG A 56 2.44 2.57 13.06
N ALA A 57 1.91 3.71 13.47
CA ALA A 57 2.70 4.91 13.59
C ALA A 57 3.77 4.63 14.66
N VAL A 58 5.03 4.95 14.37
CA VAL A 58 6.09 4.87 15.36
C VAL A 58 5.69 5.78 16.54
N GLY A 59 5.62 5.21 17.74
CA GLY A 59 5.16 5.92 18.94
C GLY A 59 3.63 6.08 19.05
N GLY A 60 2.85 5.19 18.43
CA GLY A 60 1.39 5.16 18.55
C GLY A 60 0.85 4.64 19.89
N ASP A 61 1.74 4.19 20.78
CA ASP A 61 1.45 3.53 22.05
C ASP A 61 1.68 4.45 23.26
N ARG A 62 1.43 5.76 23.12
CA ARG A 62 1.62 6.72 24.21
C ARG A 62 0.72 6.40 25.41
N ASP A 63 1.27 6.50 26.61
CA ASP A 63 0.53 6.39 27.87
C ASP A 63 -0.19 7.71 28.25
N ALA A 64 -0.80 7.74 29.45
CA ALA A 64 -1.51 8.91 29.96
C ALA A 64 -0.63 10.17 30.13
N HIS A 65 0.68 10.00 30.25
CA HIS A 65 1.67 11.07 30.36
C HIS A 65 2.31 11.40 29.00
N GLY A 66 1.90 10.73 27.92
CA GLY A 66 2.46 10.91 26.58
C GLY A 66 3.78 10.18 26.36
N CYS A 67 4.23 9.34 27.30
CA CYS A 67 5.44 8.54 27.17
C CYS A 67 5.19 7.33 26.28
N ILE A 68 6.20 6.87 25.54
CA ILE A 68 6.11 5.72 24.62
C ILE A 68 6.73 4.49 25.31
N PRO A 69 5.93 3.59 25.92
CA PRO A 69 6.46 2.48 26.71
C PRO A 69 7.19 1.46 25.85
N SER A 70 6.75 1.22 24.60
CA SER A 70 7.45 0.31 23.68
C SER A 70 8.86 0.78 23.30
N ALA A 71 9.13 2.08 23.38
CA ALA A 71 10.45 2.65 23.20
C ALA A 71 11.29 2.68 24.50
N GLY A 72 10.70 2.25 25.62
CA GLY A 72 11.33 2.20 26.94
C GLY A 72 11.21 3.49 27.74
N TYR A 73 10.37 4.44 27.33
CA TYR A 73 10.12 5.65 28.11
C TYR A 73 9.11 5.37 29.21
N THR A 74 9.42 5.82 30.42
CA THR A 74 8.55 5.78 31.59
C THR A 74 8.43 7.18 32.17
N TRP A 75 7.23 7.55 32.63
CA TRP A 75 7.01 8.82 33.32
C TRP A 75 7.75 8.85 34.66
N CYS A 76 8.46 9.96 34.92
CA CYS A 76 9.08 10.23 36.21
C CYS A 76 8.44 11.45 36.86
N GLU A 77 7.94 11.26 38.09
CA GLU A 77 7.19 12.29 38.82
C GLU A 77 8.09 13.42 39.32
N SER A 78 9.31 13.11 39.76
CA SER A 78 10.24 14.13 40.28
C SER A 78 10.75 15.08 39.19
N THR A 79 11.00 14.57 37.98
CA THR A 79 11.51 15.37 36.85
C THR A 79 10.40 15.87 35.93
N GLN A 80 9.17 15.36 36.08
CA GLN A 80 8.01 15.62 35.21
C GLN A 80 8.34 15.36 33.72
N LYS A 81 9.07 14.27 33.44
CA LYS A 81 9.53 13.92 32.10
C LYS A 81 9.44 12.42 31.84
N CYS A 82 9.30 12.08 30.56
CA CYS A 82 9.46 10.72 30.07
C CYS A 82 10.95 10.40 29.96
N GLN A 83 11.42 9.42 30.72
CA GLN A 83 12.83 9.05 30.79
C GLN A 83 13.02 7.54 30.66
N ARG A 84 14.24 7.14 30.29
CA ARG A 84 14.65 5.74 30.18
C ARG A 84 15.55 5.43 31.35
N SER A 85 15.26 4.36 32.07
CA SER A 85 15.95 4.01 33.32
C SER A 85 17.45 3.74 33.15
N TRP A 86 17.89 3.42 31.93
CA TRP A 86 19.31 3.19 31.62
C TRP A 86 20.07 4.43 31.13
N GLU A 87 19.38 5.54 30.88
CA GLU A 87 20.02 6.82 30.53
C GLU A 87 20.02 7.77 31.73
N GLU A 88 18.91 7.82 32.45
CA GLU A 88 18.71 8.72 33.60
C GLU A 88 17.83 8.03 34.66
N GLN A 89 18.27 8.11 35.92
CA GLN A 89 17.53 7.55 37.05
C GLN A 89 16.36 8.46 37.43
N CYS A 90 15.24 7.87 37.82
CA CYS A 90 14.11 8.65 38.38
C CYS A 90 14.36 8.79 39.87
N ASP A 91 15.29 9.68 40.21
CA ASP A 91 15.63 9.95 41.60
C ASP A 91 14.59 10.88 42.21
N ALA A 92 14.13 10.52 43.42
CA ALA A 92 13.05 11.18 44.15
C ALA A 92 13.54 12.38 44.98
#